data_AF-A0A0D2BP69-F1
#
_entry.id   AF-A0A0D2BP69-F1
#
_cell.length_a   1.000
_cell.length_b   1.000
_cell.length_c   1.000
_cell.angle_alpha   90.00
_cell.angle_beta   90.00
_cell.angle_gamma   90.00
#
_symmetry.space_group_name_H-M   'P 1'
#
loop_
_entity.id
_entity.type
_entity.pdbx_description
1 polymer ?
#
loop_
_entity_poly.entity_id
_entity_poly.type
_entity_poly.pdbx_seq_one_letter_code
_entity_poly.pdbx_strand_id
1 'polypeptide(L)'
;MTPFLRILSAVVLGAITVFAQLQCPPLGPILPAPTNLDAIRALAQPLQTQLENKTLFDSSATALSIGLASIHDPTPLLSLHVTPTSYNQSGTHNVTGDTIYAIASVTKLFTALSILQLEGKINLADSVLKYVPRLAQLSPSHDPLLEPD
;
A
#
# COMPACT_ATOMS: atom_id res chain seq x y z
N MET A 1 35.66 -21.15 44.32
CA MET A 1 35.22 -19.74 44.34
C MET A 1 34.84 -19.23 42.94
N THR A 2 34.16 -20.05 42.13
CA THR A 2 33.91 -19.81 40.69
C THR A 2 32.47 -20.06 40.18
N PRO A 3 31.52 -20.71 40.89
CA PRO A 3 30.17 -20.92 40.33
C PRO A 3 29.29 -19.66 40.44
N PHE A 4 29.48 -18.85 41.49
CA PHE A 4 28.67 -17.64 41.74
C PHE A 4 28.89 -16.56 40.67
N LEU A 5 30.11 -16.43 40.16
CA LEU A 5 30.47 -15.44 39.14
C LEU A 5 29.87 -15.79 37.75
N ARG A 6 29.68 -17.09 37.47
CA ARG A 6 29.03 -17.55 36.22
C ARG A 6 27.52 -17.33 36.24
N ILE A 7 26.88 -17.52 37.39
CA ILE A 7 25.44 -17.26 37.56
C ILE A 7 25.15 -15.76 37.39
N LEU A 8 25.99 -14.90 37.98
CA LEU A 8 25.83 -13.45 37.87
C LEU A 8 25.98 -12.95 36.41
N SER A 9 26.93 -13.51 35.66
CA SER A 9 27.14 -13.17 34.24
C SER A 9 25.98 -13.59 33.33
N ALA A 10 25.37 -14.75 33.58
CA ALA A 10 24.21 -15.22 32.82
C ALA A 10 22.95 -14.38 33.08
N VAL A 11 22.75 -13.93 34.33
CA VAL A 11 21.61 -13.07 34.70
C VAL A 11 21.72 -11.68 34.06
N VAL A 12 22.93 -11.13 33.97
CA VAL A 12 23.16 -9.81 33.35
C VAL A 12 22.94 -9.86 31.83
N LEU A 13 23.36 -10.93 31.13
CA LEU A 13 23.08 -11.10 29.69
C LEU A 13 21.59 -11.33 29.39
N GLY A 14 20.88 -12.05 30.28
CA GLY A 14 19.43 -12.27 30.17
C GLY A 14 18.60 -11.00 30.37
N ALA A 15 19.03 -10.10 31.26
CA ALA A 15 18.33 -8.84 31.49
C ALA A 15 18.42 -7.89 30.27
N ILE A 16 19.58 -7.80 29.60
CA ILE A 16 19.79 -6.89 28.47
C ILE A 16 18.94 -7.27 27.24
N THR A 17 18.70 -8.57 27.01
CA THR A 17 17.88 -9.04 25.89
C THR A 17 16.38 -8.76 26.06
N VAL A 18 15.87 -8.75 27.30
CA VAL A 18 14.46 -8.43 27.60
C VAL A 18 14.15 -6.95 27.39
N PHE A 19 15.05 -6.04 27.77
CA PHE A 19 14.85 -4.60 27.53
C PHE A 19 14.90 -4.22 26.04
N ALA A 20 15.62 -4.96 25.19
CA ALA A 20 15.65 -4.67 23.76
C ALA A 20 14.31 -4.93 23.04
N GLN A 21 13.48 -5.86 23.56
CA GLN A 21 12.16 -6.19 22.98
C GLN A 21 11.11 -5.10 23.24
N LEU A 22 11.31 -4.24 24.25
CA LEU A 22 10.38 -3.17 24.63
C LEU A 22 10.61 -1.86 23.86
N GLN A 23 11.76 -1.69 23.19
CA GLN A 23 12.08 -0.49 22.40
C GLN A 23 11.68 -0.57 20.92
N CYS A 24 11.18 -1.70 20.45
CA CYS A 24 10.66 -1.81 19.09
C CYS A 24 9.15 -1.65 19.12
N PRO A 25 8.59 -0.57 18.53
CA PRO A 25 7.16 -0.50 18.28
C PRO A 25 6.75 -1.76 17.49
N PRO A 26 5.61 -2.39 17.81
CA PRO A 26 5.13 -3.51 17.03
C PRO A 26 5.00 -3.07 15.58
N LEU A 27 5.50 -3.90 14.65
CA LEU A 27 5.32 -3.65 13.22
C LEU A 27 3.84 -3.85 12.88
N GLY A 28 3.06 -2.77 12.94
CA GLY A 28 1.67 -2.78 12.53
C GLY A 28 0.79 -1.82 13.34
N PRO A 29 -0.51 -1.82 13.05
CA PRO A 29 -1.50 -1.05 13.79
C PRO A 29 -1.50 -1.47 15.26
N ILE A 30 -1.28 -0.51 16.16
CA ILE A 30 -1.30 -0.74 17.61
C ILE A 30 -2.71 -0.88 18.19
N LEU A 31 -3.73 -0.46 17.43
CA LEU A 31 -5.12 -0.52 17.82
C LEU A 31 -5.88 -1.49 16.89
N PRO A 32 -6.83 -2.27 17.42
CA PRO A 32 -7.69 -3.11 16.58
C PRO A 32 -8.51 -2.24 15.64
N ALA A 33 -8.89 -2.81 14.49
CA ALA A 33 -9.78 -2.14 13.58
C ALA A 33 -11.14 -1.87 14.26
N PRO A 34 -11.74 -0.69 14.03
CA PRO A 34 -13.01 -0.32 14.65
C PRO A 34 -14.14 -1.23 14.13
N THR A 35 -14.96 -1.74 15.06
CA THR A 35 -16.08 -2.64 14.76
C THR A 35 -17.43 -1.94 14.83
N ASN A 36 -17.60 -0.92 15.67
CA ASN A 36 -18.79 -0.08 15.67
C ASN A 36 -18.61 1.05 14.65
N LEU A 37 -19.34 0.96 13.55
CA LEU A 37 -19.26 1.90 12.42
C LEU A 37 -20.56 2.70 12.24
N ASP A 38 -21.42 2.77 13.26
CA ASP A 38 -22.73 3.45 13.17
C ASP A 38 -22.57 4.92 12.80
N ALA A 39 -21.59 5.60 13.39
CA ALA A 39 -21.28 7.00 13.07
C ALA A 39 -20.82 7.16 11.61
N ILE A 40 -20.01 6.24 11.10
CA ILE A 40 -19.53 6.26 9.71
C ILE A 40 -20.68 5.95 8.74
N ARG A 41 -21.55 5.02 9.11
CA ARG A 41 -22.74 4.66 8.34
C ARG A 41 -23.73 5.83 8.26
N ALA A 42 -23.89 6.58 9.36
CA ALA A 42 -24.69 7.79 9.38
C ALA A 42 -24.12 8.90 8.45
N LEU A 43 -22.80 8.94 8.25
CA LEU A 43 -22.14 9.89 7.36
C LEU A 43 -22.16 9.48 5.88
N ALA A 44 -22.45 8.22 5.55
CA ALA A 44 -22.43 7.72 4.18
C ALA A 44 -23.42 8.47 3.26
N GLN A 45 -24.64 8.70 3.73
CA GLN A 45 -25.69 9.40 2.97
C GLN A 45 -25.33 10.89 2.72
N PRO A 46 -24.99 11.70 3.74
CA PRO A 46 -24.50 13.06 3.53
C PRO A 46 -23.30 13.14 2.59
N LEU A 47 -22.33 12.23 2.72
CA LEU A 47 -21.15 12.20 1.87
C LEU A 47 -21.52 11.91 0.40
N GLN A 48 -22.43 10.96 0.17
CA GLN A 48 -22.95 10.68 -1.16
C GLN A 48 -23.59 11.93 -1.79
N THR A 49 -24.47 12.63 -1.06
CA THR A 49 -25.09 13.87 -1.56
C THR A 49 -24.06 14.96 -1.87
N GLN A 50 -23.03 15.11 -1.04
CA GLN A 50 -21.95 16.08 -1.29
C GLN A 50 -21.17 15.75 -2.57
N LEU A 51 -20.89 14.46 -2.81
CA LEU A 51 -20.19 14.02 -4.01
C LEU A 51 -21.07 14.15 -5.27
N GLU A 52 -22.38 13.90 -5.15
CA GLU A 52 -23.37 14.08 -6.22
C GLU A 52 -23.62 15.56 -6.58
N ASN A 53 -23.34 16.48 -5.65
CA ASN A 53 -23.37 17.93 -5.93
C ASN A 53 -22.24 18.37 -6.88
N LYS A 54 -21.32 17.46 -7.26
CA LYS A 54 -20.36 17.62 -8.38
C LYS A 54 -19.48 18.87 -8.29
N THR A 55 -19.24 19.38 -7.08
CA THR A 55 -18.43 20.59 -6.86
C THR A 55 -16.93 20.32 -6.92
N LEU A 56 -16.52 19.04 -6.86
CA LEU A 56 -15.11 18.63 -6.77
C LEU A 56 -14.50 18.24 -8.12
N PHE A 57 -15.29 17.91 -9.12
CA PHE A 57 -14.80 17.47 -10.44
C PHE A 57 -15.88 17.63 -11.52
N ASP A 58 -15.44 17.72 -12.78
CA ASP A 58 -16.36 17.75 -13.93
C ASP A 58 -16.95 16.36 -14.19
N SER A 59 -18.09 16.13 -13.56
CA SER A 59 -18.88 14.91 -13.75
C SER A 59 -19.50 14.73 -15.13
N SER A 60 -19.43 15.73 -16.02
CA SER A 60 -19.96 15.59 -17.38
C SER A 60 -19.01 14.77 -18.25
N ALA A 61 -17.71 14.86 -18.00
CA ALA A 61 -16.67 14.20 -18.79
C ALA A 61 -15.89 13.13 -18.01
N THR A 62 -16.04 13.06 -16.69
CA THR A 62 -15.27 12.15 -15.83
C THR A 62 -16.15 11.12 -15.12
N ALA A 63 -15.83 9.85 -15.33
CA ALA A 63 -16.36 8.76 -14.53
C ALA A 63 -15.62 8.65 -13.18
N LEU A 64 -16.36 8.46 -12.09
CA LEU A 64 -15.79 8.30 -10.75
C LEU A 64 -16.50 7.17 -10.00
N SER A 65 -15.74 6.34 -9.30
CA SER A 65 -16.27 5.34 -8.37
C SER A 65 -15.57 5.45 -7.02
N ILE A 66 -16.34 5.49 -5.93
CA ILE A 66 -15.84 5.55 -4.56
C ILE A 66 -16.55 4.46 -3.75
N GLY A 67 -15.77 3.56 -3.15
CA GLY A 67 -16.26 2.53 -2.24
C GLY A 67 -15.66 2.68 -0.85
N LEU A 68 -16.46 2.47 0.18
CA LEU A 68 -16.00 2.34 1.56
C LEU A 68 -16.44 0.97 2.09
N ALA A 69 -15.49 0.18 2.56
CA ALA A 69 -15.74 -1.13 3.12
C ALA A 69 -15.02 -1.28 4.46
N SER A 70 -15.60 -2.11 5.33
CA SER A 70 -14.97 -2.57 6.56
C SER A 70 -14.52 -4.01 6.39
N ILE A 71 -13.41 -4.38 7.03
CA ILE A 71 -12.97 -5.78 7.10
C ILE A 71 -13.91 -6.65 7.96
N HIS A 72 -14.80 -6.03 8.73
CA HIS A 72 -15.73 -6.69 9.65
C HIS A 72 -17.16 -6.79 9.11
N ASP A 73 -17.47 -6.11 7.99
CA ASP A 73 -18.78 -6.13 7.38
C ASP A 73 -18.75 -6.89 6.03
N PRO A 74 -19.75 -7.73 5.73
CA PRO A 74 -19.80 -8.46 4.47
C PRO A 74 -20.19 -7.56 3.28
N THR A 75 -20.74 -6.38 3.54
CA THR A 75 -21.22 -5.44 2.52
C THR A 75 -20.52 -4.09 2.66
N PRO A 76 -20.23 -3.39 1.55
CA PRO A 76 -19.67 -2.04 1.62
C PRO A 76 -20.62 -1.07 2.33
N LEU A 77 -20.05 -0.15 3.10
CA LEU A 77 -20.75 0.92 3.81
C LEU A 77 -21.20 2.06 2.88
N LEU A 78 -20.46 2.26 1.79
CA LEU A 78 -20.75 3.22 0.74
C LEU A 78 -20.30 2.65 -0.59
N SER A 79 -21.12 2.82 -1.63
CA SER A 79 -20.76 2.51 -3.02
C SER A 79 -21.35 3.59 -3.92
N LEU A 80 -20.52 4.54 -4.32
CA LEU A 80 -20.90 5.66 -5.18
C LEU A 80 -20.28 5.46 -6.56
N HIS A 81 -21.10 5.65 -7.59
CA HIS A 81 -20.67 5.59 -8.99
C HIS A 81 -21.28 6.78 -9.73
N VAL A 82 -20.43 7.52 -10.44
CA VAL A 82 -20.82 8.68 -11.24
C VAL A 82 -20.56 8.35 -12.70
N THR A 83 -21.64 8.27 -13.46
CA THR A 83 -21.62 8.08 -14.90
C THR A 83 -21.55 9.44 -15.59
N PRO A 84 -20.53 9.69 -16.44
CA PRO A 84 -20.45 10.93 -17.18
C PRO A 84 -21.49 10.97 -18.30
N THR A 85 -21.93 12.18 -18.65
CA THR A 85 -22.88 12.39 -19.76
C THR A 85 -22.19 12.43 -21.12
N SER A 86 -20.90 12.77 -21.14
CA SER A 86 -20.02 12.75 -22.30
C SER A 86 -19.06 11.58 -22.15
N TYR A 87 -19.17 10.60 -23.03
CA TYR A 87 -18.34 9.40 -23.03
C TYR A 87 -17.94 9.02 -24.46
N ASN A 88 -16.80 8.36 -24.58
CA ASN A 88 -16.36 7.79 -25.86
C ASN A 88 -17.21 6.55 -26.20
N GLN A 89 -17.41 6.28 -27.49
CA GLN A 89 -18.10 5.08 -27.96
C GLN A 89 -17.46 3.78 -27.45
N SER A 90 -16.13 3.76 -27.28
CA SER A 90 -15.40 2.58 -26.81
C SER A 90 -15.34 2.42 -25.28
N GLY A 91 -15.99 3.30 -24.51
CA GLY A 91 -16.01 3.27 -23.03
C GLY A 91 -17.29 2.68 -22.43
N THR A 92 -17.34 2.57 -21.10
CA THR A 92 -18.60 2.23 -20.42
C THR A 92 -19.58 3.39 -20.50
N HIS A 93 -20.84 3.10 -20.81
CA HIS A 93 -21.92 4.10 -20.82
C HIS A 93 -22.74 4.06 -19.53
N ASN A 94 -22.44 3.10 -18.64
CA ASN A 94 -23.00 3.01 -17.31
C ASN A 94 -21.89 2.60 -16.34
N VAL A 95 -21.56 3.49 -15.40
CA VAL A 95 -20.55 3.25 -14.39
C VAL A 95 -21.19 2.55 -13.20
N THR A 96 -20.63 1.40 -12.83
CA THR A 96 -21.09 0.53 -11.74
C THR A 96 -19.89 0.00 -10.96
N GLY A 97 -20.15 -0.76 -9.89
CA GLY A 97 -19.10 -1.46 -9.13
C GLY A 97 -18.23 -2.40 -9.95
N ASP A 98 -18.72 -2.87 -11.10
CA ASP A 98 -18.02 -3.79 -11.99
C ASP A 98 -17.26 -3.08 -13.13
N THR A 99 -17.27 -1.74 -13.14
CA THR A 99 -16.57 -0.97 -14.16
C THR A 99 -15.07 -1.12 -14.04
N ILE A 100 -14.41 -1.45 -15.16
CA ILE A 100 -12.96 -1.66 -15.22
C ILE A 100 -12.25 -0.33 -15.49
N TYR A 101 -11.25 -0.04 -14.67
CA TYR A 101 -10.43 1.17 -14.78
C TYR A 101 -8.97 0.82 -15.04
N ALA A 102 -8.29 1.66 -15.85
CA ALA A 102 -6.84 1.66 -15.89
C ALA A 102 -6.30 2.32 -14.60
N ILE A 103 -5.67 1.53 -13.74
CA ILE A 103 -5.27 1.97 -12.38
C ILE A 103 -3.87 2.60 -12.31
N ALA A 104 -3.16 2.68 -13.44
CA ALA A 104 -1.86 3.35 -13.59
C ALA A 104 -0.85 2.99 -12.48
N SER A 105 -0.40 3.97 -11.69
CA SER A 105 0.61 3.77 -10.65
C SER A 105 0.15 2.87 -9.49
N VAL A 106 -1.15 2.65 -9.30
CA VAL A 106 -1.66 1.70 -8.30
C VAL A 106 -1.15 0.28 -8.59
N THR A 107 -0.84 -0.04 -9.85
CA THR A 107 -0.20 -1.31 -10.25
C THR A 107 1.09 -1.60 -9.47
N LYS A 108 1.82 -0.58 -9.00
CA LYS A 108 3.05 -0.75 -8.22
C LYS A 108 2.83 -1.54 -6.93
N LEU A 109 1.64 -1.46 -6.32
CA LEU A 109 1.30 -2.27 -5.13
C LEU A 109 1.32 -3.76 -5.46
N PHE A 110 0.72 -4.15 -6.60
CA PHE A 110 0.73 -5.55 -7.05
C PHE A 110 2.15 -6.01 -7.37
N THR A 111 2.98 -5.17 -7.98
CA THR A 111 4.39 -5.47 -8.24
C THR A 111 5.17 -5.68 -6.93
N ALA A 112 5.01 -4.79 -5.95
CA ALA A 112 5.68 -4.91 -4.66
C ALA A 112 5.25 -6.19 -3.90
N LEU A 113 3.94 -6.46 -3.86
CA LEU A 113 3.41 -7.69 -3.25
C LEU A 113 3.89 -8.95 -3.98
N SER A 114 4.01 -8.90 -5.31
CA SER A 114 4.54 -10.02 -6.10
C SER A 114 6.00 -10.31 -5.76
N ILE A 115 6.82 -9.28 -5.49
CA ILE A 115 8.21 -9.47 -5.05
C ILE A 115 8.26 -10.12 -3.67
N LEU A 116 7.38 -9.72 -2.73
CA LEU A 116 7.32 -10.32 -1.40
C LEU A 116 6.90 -11.80 -1.44
N GLN A 117 6.09 -12.20 -2.41
CA GLN A 117 5.72 -13.61 -2.67
C GLN A 117 6.88 -14.45 -3.22
N LEU A 118 7.99 -13.85 -3.63
CA LEU A 118 9.22 -14.54 -4.08
C LEU A 118 10.18 -14.83 -2.92
N GLU A 119 9.65 -15.06 -1.72
CA GLU A 119 10.40 -15.40 -0.53
C GLU A 119 11.40 -16.54 -0.82
N GLY A 120 12.63 -16.38 -0.33
CA GLY A 120 13.74 -17.32 -0.56
C GLY A 120 14.37 -17.26 -1.96
N LYS A 121 13.74 -16.59 -2.94
CA LYS A 121 14.31 -16.37 -4.29
C LYS A 121 14.87 -14.97 -4.46
N ILE A 122 14.22 -13.98 -3.85
CA ILE A 122 14.68 -12.59 -3.82
C ILE A 122 14.99 -12.19 -2.37
N ASN A 123 16.17 -11.62 -2.16
CA ASN A 123 16.52 -10.95 -0.92
C ASN A 123 16.56 -9.44 -1.18
N LEU A 124 15.75 -8.69 -0.43
CA LEU A 124 15.64 -7.24 -0.58
C LEU A 124 16.93 -6.49 -0.22
N ALA A 125 17.87 -7.14 0.49
CA ALA A 125 19.18 -6.58 0.81
C ALA A 125 20.24 -6.83 -0.29
N ASP A 126 19.95 -7.68 -1.28
CA ASP A 126 20.87 -7.94 -2.37
C ASP A 126 20.95 -6.75 -3.32
N SER A 127 22.13 -6.52 -3.91
CA SER A 127 22.28 -5.55 -5.01
C SER A 127 21.35 -5.90 -6.17
N VAL A 128 20.70 -4.90 -6.76
CA VAL A 128 19.86 -5.07 -7.95
C VAL A 128 20.62 -5.71 -9.12
N LEU A 129 21.95 -5.53 -9.19
CA LEU A 129 22.80 -6.12 -10.22
C LEU A 129 22.81 -7.65 -10.18
N LYS A 130 22.52 -8.27 -9.02
CA LYS A 130 22.37 -9.72 -8.89
C LYS A 130 21.23 -10.26 -9.76
N TYR A 131 20.15 -9.49 -9.88
CA TYR A 131 18.93 -9.89 -10.60
C TYR A 131 18.83 -9.28 -11.99
N VAL A 132 19.38 -8.08 -12.19
CA VAL A 132 19.38 -7.36 -13.48
C VAL A 132 20.79 -6.88 -13.81
N PRO A 133 21.71 -7.79 -14.20
CA PRO A 133 23.13 -7.45 -14.38
C PRO A 133 23.37 -6.42 -15.49
N ARG A 134 22.47 -6.31 -16.48
CA ARG A 134 22.56 -5.33 -17.56
C ARG A 134 22.51 -3.87 -17.09
N LEU A 135 21.99 -3.60 -15.88
CA LEU A 135 22.00 -2.25 -15.33
C LEU A 135 23.42 -1.72 -15.05
N ALA A 136 24.41 -2.59 -14.87
CA ALA A 136 25.80 -2.19 -14.68
C ALA A 136 26.37 -1.44 -15.91
N GLN A 137 25.84 -1.72 -17.10
CA GLN A 137 26.28 -1.11 -18.36
C GLN A 137 25.70 0.30 -18.57
N LEU A 138 24.70 0.69 -17.78
CA LEU A 138 24.03 1.99 -17.86
C LEU A 138 24.63 3.03 -16.90
N SER A 139 25.74 2.68 -16.22
CA SER A 139 26.50 3.63 -15.40
C SER A 139 27.05 4.76 -16.30
N PRO A 140 26.99 6.04 -15.87
CA PRO A 140 27.47 7.20 -16.64
C PRO A 140 28.97 7.14 -17.02
N SER A 141 29.71 6.17 -16.50
CA SER A 141 31.08 5.83 -16.91
C SER A 141 31.19 5.13 -18.27
N HIS A 142 30.10 5.03 -19.04
CA HIS A 142 30.05 4.52 -20.41
C HIS A 142 29.24 5.45 -21.32
N ASP A 143 29.21 6.75 -21.02
CA ASP A 143 28.68 7.74 -21.96
C ASP A 143 29.76 8.03 -23.03
N PRO A 144 29.61 7.56 -24.29
CA PRO A 144 30.55 7.89 -25.36
C PRO A 144 30.53 9.39 -25.72
N LEU A 145 29.63 10.20 -25.11
CA LEU A 145 29.57 11.65 -25.26
C LEU A 145 30.44 12.42 -24.25
N LEU A 146 31.15 11.73 -23.35
CA LEU A 146 32.08 12.32 -22.37
C LEU A 146 33.55 11.96 -22.64
N GLU A 147 33.88 11.35 -23.79
CA GLU A 147 35.27 11.12 -24.20
C GLU A 147 35.86 12.45 -24.70
N PRO A 148 36.91 13.01 -24.07
CA PRO A 148 37.56 14.21 -24.58
C PRO A 148 38.33 13.88 -25.87
N ASP A 149 38.11 14.70 -26.91
CA ASP A 149 38.85 14.67 -28.18
C ASP A 149 40.38 14.69 -28.00
#